data_AF-A0A2U0RYF3-F1
#
_entry.id   AF-A0A2U0RYF3-F1
#
_cell.length_a   1.000
_cell.length_b   1.000
_cell.length_c   1.000
_cell.angle_alpha   90.00
_cell.angle_beta   90.00
_cell.angle_gamma   90.00
#
_symmetry.space_group_name_H-M   'P 1'
#
loop_
_entity.id
_entity.type
_entity.pdbx_description
1 polymer ?
#
loop_
_entity_poly.entity_id
_entity_poly.type
_entity_poly.pdbx_seq_one_letter_code
_entity_poly.pdbx_strand_id
1 'polypeptide(L)' 'MATKTELIQAKAIEILKSAPQGIRTSQLIKAIQESLPDVHPKTINGTVWKLPATRPEEVYKPSRGLFRHVSFRET' A
#
# COMPACT_ATOMS: atom_id res chain seq x y z
N MET A 1 -20.05 -6.10 3.70
CA MET A 1 -18.92 -6.39 4.60
C MET A 1 -17.65 -6.11 3.81
N ALA A 2 -16.82 -5.16 4.24
CA ALA A 2 -15.51 -4.95 3.60
C ALA A 2 -14.61 -6.14 3.95
N THR A 3 -13.97 -6.71 2.94
CA THR A 3 -13.02 -7.81 3.14
C THR A 3 -11.75 -7.28 3.82
N LYS A 4 -11.02 -8.15 4.55
CA LYS A 4 -9.72 -7.78 5.14
C LYS A 4 -8.77 -7.18 4.09
N THR A 5 -8.87 -7.63 2.85
CA THR A 5 -8.10 -7.13 1.71
C THR A 5 -8.45 -5.69 1.36
N GLU A 6 -9.73 -5.31 1.31
CA GLU A 6 -10.13 -3.91 1.04
C GLU A 6 -9.65 -2.96 2.13
N LEU A 7 -9.70 -3.38 3.40
CA LEU A 7 -9.17 -2.58 4.52
C LEU A 7 -7.66 -2.31 4.36
N ILE A 8 -6.89 -3.34 3.98
CA ILE A 8 -5.46 -3.20 3.70
C ILE A 8 -5.21 -2.25 2.53
N GLN A 9 -6.00 -2.38 1.44
CA GLN A 9 -5.84 -1.52 0.26
C GLN A 9 -6.14 -0.05 0.60
N ALA A 10 -7.26 0.21 1.27
CA ALA A 10 -7.65 1.54 1.70
C ALA A 10 -6.57 2.17 2.60
N LYS A 11 -6.07 1.41 3.59
CA LYS A 11 -5.02 1.90 4.48
C LYS A 11 -3.69 2.13 3.75
N ALA A 12 -3.32 1.25 2.83
CA ALA A 12 -2.12 1.41 2.02
C ALA A 12 -2.17 2.70 1.19
N ILE A 13 -3.32 2.99 0.58
CA ILE A 13 -3.52 4.21 -0.22
C ILE A 13 -3.49 5.46 0.66
N GLU A 14 -4.13 5.42 1.83
CA GLU A 14 -4.09 6.52 2.79
C GLU A 14 -2.65 6.86 3.21
N ILE A 15 -1.85 5.84 3.56
CA ILE A 15 -0.43 5.99 3.89
C ILE A 15 0.36 6.57 2.71
N LEU A 16 0.10 6.08 1.49
CA LEU A 16 0.77 6.57 0.28
C LEU A 16 0.36 8.01 -0.08
N LYS A 17 -0.87 8.42 0.24
CA LYS A 17 -1.36 9.80 0.10
C LYS A 17 -0.71 10.74 1.10
N SER A 18 -0.34 10.27 2.29
CA SER A 18 0.41 11.06 3.27
C SER A 18 1.92 11.12 2.97
N ALA A 19 2.43 10.26 2.08
CA ALA A 19 3.86 10.14 1.78
C ALA A 19 4.17 10.55 0.32
N PRO A 20 4.37 11.85 0.04
CA PRO A 20 4.60 12.35 -1.31
C PRO A 20 5.83 11.75 -1.99
N GLN A 21 6.87 11.40 -1.23
CA GLN A 21 8.11 10.78 -1.73
C GLN A 21 8.00 9.27 -2.03
N GLY A 22 6.87 8.64 -1.66
CA GLY A 22 6.71 7.20 -1.66
C GLY A 22 7.28 6.52 -0.40
N ILE A 23 6.89 5.27 -0.20
CA ILE A 23 7.20 4.49 0.99
C ILE A 23 7.79 3.12 0.60
N ARG A 24 8.76 2.65 1.38
CA ARG A 24 9.32 1.32 1.18
C ARG A 24 8.31 0.24 1.57
N THR A 25 8.34 -0.88 0.86
CA THR A 25 7.45 -2.03 1.09
C THR A 25 7.47 -2.48 2.55
N SER A 26 8.65 -2.56 3.17
CA SER A 26 8.81 -2.94 4.57
C SER A 26 8.16 -1.95 5.54
N GLN A 27 8.27 -0.65 5.28
CA GLN A 27 7.62 0.39 6.07
C GLN A 27 6.11 0.38 5.88
N LEU A 28 5.64 0.19 4.64
CA LEU A 28 4.22 0.08 4.34
C LEU A 28 3.58 -1.10 5.08
N ILE A 29 4.22 -2.27 5.02
CA ILE A 29 3.74 -3.46 5.70
C ILE A 29 3.70 -3.24 7.22
N LYS A 30 4.75 -2.64 7.81
CA LYS A 30 4.76 -2.32 9.24
C LYS A 30 3.63 -1.38 9.64
N ALA A 31 3.46 -0.27 8.94
CA ALA A 31 2.41 0.71 9.25
C ALA A 31 0.99 0.12 9.12
N ILE A 32 0.78 -0.75 8.12
CA ILE A 32 -0.49 -1.47 7.97
C ILE A 32 -0.67 -2.50 9.08
N GLN A 33 0.37 -3.24 9.46
CA GLN A 33 0.31 -4.22 10.53
C GLN A 33 0.03 -3.57 11.90
N GLU A 34 0.60 -2.40 12.16
CA GLU A 34 0.31 -1.60 13.35
C GLU A 34 -1.13 -1.11 13.36
N SER A 35 -1.68 -0.73 12.20
CA SER A 35 -3.09 -0.31 12.07
C SER A 35 -4.07 -1.49 12.10
N LEU A 36 -3.65 -2.66 11.61
CA LEU A 36 -4.47 -3.85 11.43
C LEU A 36 -3.77 -5.09 12.02
N PRO A 37 -3.64 -5.16 13.36
CA PRO A 37 -3.03 -6.33 14.02
C PRO A 37 -3.85 -7.61 13.84
N ASP A 38 -5.13 -7.49 13.48
CA ASP A 38 -6.03 -8.62 13.18
C ASP A 38 -5.69 -9.34 11.85
N VAL A 39 -4.89 -8.71 10.99
CA VAL A 39 -4.52 -9.25 9.69
C VAL A 39 -3.14 -9.90 9.77
N HIS A 40 -3.05 -11.14 9.30
CA HIS A 40 -1.77 -11.84 9.25
C HIS A 40 -0.78 -11.13 8.28
N PRO A 41 0.49 -10.93 8.66
CA PRO A 41 1.47 -10.19 7.86
C PRO A 41 1.68 -10.77 6.44
N LYS A 42 1.50 -12.08 6.27
CA LYS A 42 1.53 -12.74 4.96
C LYS A 42 0.42 -12.25 4.02
N THR A 43 -0.77 -12.00 4.56
CA THR A 43 -1.92 -11.46 3.82
C THR A 43 -1.69 -9.99 3.46
N ILE A 44 -1.12 -9.21 4.39
CA ILE A 44 -0.72 -7.82 4.13
C ILE A 44 0.29 -7.78 2.99
N ASN A 45 1.36 -8.57 3.06
CA ASN A 45 2.40 -8.61 2.04
C ASN A 45 1.83 -9.02 0.66
N GLY A 46 1.01 -10.08 0.60
CA GLY A 46 0.37 -10.50 -0.63
C GLY A 46 -0.56 -9.43 -1.22
N THR A 47 -1.30 -8.70 -0.38
CA THR A 47 -2.20 -7.63 -0.82
C THR A 47 -1.42 -6.40 -1.29
N VAL A 48 -0.41 -5.98 -0.54
CA VAL A 48 0.48 -4.85 -0.89
C VAL A 48 1.21 -5.13 -2.20
N TRP A 49 1.67 -6.36 -2.42
CA TRP A 49 2.34 -6.74 -3.67
C TRP A 49 1.40 -6.71 -4.88
N LYS A 50 0.12 -7.08 -4.68
CA LYS A 50 -0.93 -6.99 -5.70
C LYS A 50 -1.47 -5.57 -5.90
N LEU A 51 -1.25 -4.66 -4.96
CA LEU A 51 -1.78 -3.29 -4.98
C LEU A 51 -1.58 -2.55 -6.32
N PRO A 52 -0.37 -2.48 -6.92
CA PRO A 52 -0.18 -1.81 -8.21
C PRO A 52 -0.79 -2.57 -9.39
N ALA A 53 -1.12 -3.86 -9.24
CA ALA A 53 -1.82 -4.63 -10.27
C ALA A 53 -3.34 -4.49 -10.14
N THR A 54 -3.85 -4.40 -8.92
CA THR A 54 -5.29 -4.21 -8.63
C THR A 54 -5.72 -2.75 -8.80
N ARG A 55 -4.83 -1.80 -8.49
CA ARG A 55 -5.09 -0.36 -8.53
C ARG A 55 -3.92 0.40 -9.18
N PRO A 56 -3.64 0.13 -10.47
CA PRO A 56 -2.55 0.80 -11.20
C PRO A 56 -2.78 2.32 -11.36
N GLU A 57 -4.03 2.76 -11.27
CA GLU A 57 -4.45 4.16 -11.38
C GLU A 57 -4.18 4.97 -10.10
N GLU A 58 -4.13 4.31 -8.94
CA GLU A 58 -3.86 4.96 -7.65
C GLU A 58 -2.42 4.76 -7.19
N VAL A 59 -1.83 3.59 -7.44
CA VAL A 59 -0.50 3.24 -6.93
C VAL A 59 0.39 2.69 -8.03
N TYR A 60 1.61 3.19 -8.08
CA TYR A 60 2.65 2.70 -8.97
C TYR A 60 3.95 2.41 -8.22
N LYS A 61 4.85 1.68 -8.89
CA LYS A 61 6.12 1.22 -8.33
C LYS A 61 7.28 1.88 -9.08
N PRO A 62 7.75 3.06 -8.64
CA PRO A 62 8.87 3.76 -9.30
C PRO A 62 10.20 2.99 -9.23
N SER A 63 10.38 2.13 -8.22
CA SER A 63 11.59 1.34 -8.03
C SER A 63 11.33 0.04 -7.28
N ARG A 64 12.28 -0.90 -7.35
CA ARG A 64 12.15 -2.19 -6.68
C ARG A 64 12.05 -2.00 -5.15
N GLY A 65 10.86 -2.24 -4.61
CA GLY A 65 10.57 -2.13 -3.19
C GLY A 65 10.05 -0.77 -2.73
N LEU A 66 9.83 0.19 -3.65
CA LEU A 66 9.28 1.52 -3.37
C LEU A 66 7.89 1.65 -4.00
N PHE A 67 6.90 2.05 -3.21
CA PHE A 67 5.54 2.31 -3.65
C PHE A 67 5.25 3.81 -3.56
N ARG A 68 4.54 4.36 -4.54
CA ARG A 68 4.15 5.77 -4.56
C ARG A 68 2.75 5.94 -5.12
N HIS A 69 2.01 6.91 -4.60
CA HIS A 69 0.70 7.25 -5.13
C HIS A 69 0.85 7.98 -6.47
N VAL A 70 -0.01 7.67 -7.44
CA VAL A 70 0.00 8.28 -8.78
C VAL A 70 -0.24 9.79 -8.71
N SER A 71 -1.01 10.28 -7.73
CA SER A 71 -1.19 11.74 -7.51
C SER A 71 0.09 12.52 -7.25
N PHE A 72 1.16 11.86 -6.79
CA PHE A 72 2.48 12.50 -6.60
C PHE A 72 3.43 12.29 -7.78
N ARG A 73 2.95 11.65 -8.84
CA ARG A 73 3.66 11.58 -10.12
C ARG A 73 3.49 12.94 -10.79
N GLU A 74 4.28 13.92 -10.36
CA GLU A 74 4.48 15.14 -11.15
C GLU A 74 4.97 14.73 -12.54
N THR A 75 4.27 15.24 -13.55
CA THR A 75 4.49 14.93 -14.97
C THR A 75 5.60 15.80 -15.52
#